data_AF-A0AAW2C4M8-F1
#
_entry.id   AF-A0AAW2C4M8-F1
#
_cell.length_a   1.000
_cell.length_b   1.000
_cell.length_c   1.000
_cell.angle_alpha   90.00
_cell.angle_beta   90.00
_cell.angle_gamma   90.00
#
_symmetry.space_group_name_H-M   'P 1'
#
loop_
_entity.id
_entity.type
_entity.pdbx_description
1 polymer ?
#
loop_
_entity_poly.entity_id
_entity_poly.type
_entity_poly.pdbx_seq_one_letter_code
_entity_poly.pdbx_strand_id
1 'polypeptide(L)'
;MPLDKIEQVMRSFLWKGDDLSKGGAKVAWDSLCLPYKEGGLGFRDVEAWNRAAMVKHIWHLCTDSDHSIWSSWVRNYLMKNRNLWTLRAPGER
;
A
#
# COMPACT_ATOMS: atom_id res chain seq x y z
N MET A 1 5.98 -7.92 2.33
CA MET A 1 6.58 -7.93 0.98
C MET A 1 6.96 -6.48 0.65
N PRO A 2 8.20 -6.19 0.21
CA PRO A 2 8.56 -4.85 -0.27
C PRO A 2 7.65 -4.44 -1.44
N LEU A 3 7.27 -3.15 -1.52
CA LEU A 3 6.37 -2.65 -2.57
C LEU A 3 6.92 -2.94 -3.97
N ASP A 4 8.24 -2.83 -4.13
CA ASP A 4 8.96 -3.13 -5.39
C ASP A 4 8.71 -4.55 -5.90
N LYS A 5 8.52 -5.54 -5.02
CA LYS A 5 8.22 -6.92 -5.44
C LYS A 5 6.81 -7.04 -6.01
N ILE A 6 5.85 -6.30 -5.46
CA ILE A 6 4.47 -6.28 -5.97
C ILE A 6 4.50 -5.68 -7.38
N GLU A 7 5.14 -4.53 -7.56
CA GLU A 7 5.27 -3.91 -8.87
C GLU A 7 6.05 -4.79 -9.85
N GLN A 8 7.10 -5.49 -9.40
CA GLN A 8 7.85 -6.43 -10.23
C GLN A 8 6.96 -7.57 -10.76
N VAL A 9 6.08 -8.11 -9.92
CA VAL A 9 5.11 -9.14 -10.34
C VAL A 9 4.13 -8.57 -11.36
N MET A 10 3.57 -7.39 -11.10
CA MET A 10 2.64 -6.73 -12.02
C MET A 10 3.30 -6.41 -13.38
N ARG A 11 4.52 -5.85 -13.36
CA ARG A 11 5.33 -5.58 -14.55
C ARG A 11 5.66 -6.86 -15.32
N SER A 12 6.02 -7.92 -14.62
CA SER A 12 6.35 -9.20 -15.23
C SER A 12 5.12 -9.80 -15.91
N PHE A 13 3.97 -9.80 -15.23
CA PHE A 13 2.71 -10.24 -15.81
C PHE A 13 2.34 -9.44 -17.07
N LEU A 14 2.45 -8.10 -17.01
CA LEU A 14 2.06 -7.23 -18.11
C LEU A 14 2.95 -7.40 -19.36
N TRP A 15 4.27 -7.45 -19.17
CA TRP A 15 5.22 -7.41 -20.29
C TRP A 15 5.68 -8.79 -20.77
N LYS A 16 5.58 -9.82 -19.92
CA LYS A 16 6.05 -11.17 -20.24
C LYS A 16 4.91 -12.18 -20.42
N GLY A 17 3.73 -11.93 -19.86
CA GLY A 17 2.66 -12.92 -19.83
C GLY A 17 3.04 -14.14 -18.97
N ASP A 18 2.55 -15.32 -19.33
CA ASP A 18 2.79 -16.60 -18.63
C ASP A 18 4.15 -17.24 -18.99
N ASP A 19 4.76 -16.81 -20.10
CA ASP A 19 6.00 -17.39 -20.61
C ASP A 19 7.21 -16.52 -20.22
N LEU A 20 8.22 -17.10 -19.58
CA LEU A 20 9.41 -16.44 -19.03
C LEU A 20 10.40 -15.95 -20.11
N SER A 21 9.92 -15.61 -21.29
CA SER A 21 10.75 -15.10 -22.38
C SER A 21 11.17 -13.63 -22.15
N LYS A 22 12.28 -13.21 -22.78
CA LYS A 22 12.91 -11.89 -22.59
C LYS A 22 12.10 -10.77 -23.29
N GLY A 23 10.90 -10.46 -22.79
CA GLY A 23 10.16 -9.25 -23.14
C GLY A 23 10.66 -8.04 -22.34
N GLY A 24 11.25 -7.04 -23.00
CA GLY A 24 11.62 -5.78 -22.38
C GLY A 24 10.40 -4.89 -22.13
N ALA A 25 10.41 -4.12 -21.02
CA ALA A 25 9.36 -3.14 -20.74
C ALA A 25 9.33 -2.09 -21.86
N LYS A 26 8.18 -1.93 -22.52
CA LYS A 26 8.04 -0.99 -23.66
C LYS A 26 7.64 0.42 -23.22
N VAL A 27 7.10 0.56 -22.01
CA VAL A 27 6.62 1.82 -21.43
C VAL A 27 7.01 1.87 -19.95
N ALA A 28 7.38 3.06 -19.46
CA ALA A 28 7.69 3.29 -18.05
C ALA A 28 6.46 2.99 -17.16
N TRP A 29 6.68 2.39 -16.00
CA TRP A 29 5.60 1.98 -15.11
C TRP A 29 4.74 3.16 -14.64
N ASP A 30 5.39 4.28 -14.29
CA ASP A 30 4.72 5.50 -13.82
C ASP A 30 3.77 6.06 -14.88
N SER A 31 4.11 5.95 -16.16
CA SER A 31 3.23 6.36 -17.26
C SER A 31 1.98 5.48 -17.37
N LEU A 32 2.06 4.20 -17.00
CA LEU A 32 0.91 3.31 -16.97
C LEU A 32 -0.03 3.60 -15.79
N CYS A 33 0.50 4.18 -14.71
CA CYS A 33 -0.27 4.58 -13.54
C CYS A 33 -1.09 5.87 -13.76
N LEU A 34 -0.81 6.63 -14.83
CA LEU A 34 -1.58 7.82 -15.16
C LEU A 34 -3.03 7.45 -15.53
N PRO A 35 -4.00 8.36 -15.33
CA PRO A 35 -5.38 8.18 -15.78
C PRO A 35 -5.46 7.92 -17.30
N TYR A 36 -6.51 7.20 -17.73
CA TYR A 36 -6.77 6.99 -19.16
C TYR A 36 -6.86 8.29 -19.97
N LYS A 37 -7.37 9.37 -19.36
CA LYS A 37 -7.47 10.70 -20.00
C LYS A 37 -6.11 11.35 -20.25
N GLU A 38 -5.08 10.92 -19.54
CA GLU A 38 -3.69 11.41 -19.64
C GLU A 38 -2.80 10.45 -20.44
N GLY A 39 -3.39 9.42 -21.08
CA GLY A 39 -2.67 8.45 -21.91
C GLY A 39 -2.07 7.27 -21.13
N GLY A 40 -2.36 7.15 -19.83
CA GLY A 40 -1.98 5.97 -19.04
C GLY A 40 -3.00 4.83 -19.11
N LEU A 41 -2.72 3.75 -18.39
CA LEU A 41 -3.61 2.58 -18.27
C LEU A 41 -4.48 2.61 -17.01
N GLY A 42 -4.38 3.67 -16.19
CA GLY A 42 -5.12 3.79 -14.94
C GLY A 42 -4.70 2.76 -13.89
N PHE A 43 -3.48 2.21 -13.97
CA PHE A 43 -2.97 1.36 -12.90
C PHE A 43 -2.83 2.16 -11.61
N ARG A 44 -3.05 1.50 -10.47
CA ARG A 44 -2.82 2.13 -9.18
C ARG A 44 -1.32 2.16 -8.92
N ASP A 45 -0.80 3.35 -8.67
CA ASP A 45 0.48 3.52 -8.01
C ASP A 45 0.42 2.82 -6.64
N VAL A 46 1.21 1.76 -6.49
CA VAL A 46 1.19 0.88 -5.31
C VAL A 46 1.74 1.63 -4.09
N GLU A 47 2.70 2.53 -4.28
CA GLU A 47 3.26 3.33 -3.20
C GLU A 47 2.22 4.34 -2.69
N ALA A 48 1.62 5.12 -3.60
CA ALA A 48 0.58 6.07 -3.24
C ALA A 48 -0.61 5.37 -2.55
N TRP A 49 -1.01 4.21 -3.08
CA TRP A 49 -2.12 3.44 -2.51
C TRP A 49 -1.78 2.86 -1.13
N ASN A 50 -0.56 2.39 -0.92
CA ASN A 50 -0.10 1.93 0.39
C ASN A 50 -0.08 3.07 1.42
N ARG A 51 0.41 4.27 1.04
CA ARG A 51 0.36 5.45 1.90
C ARG A 51 -1.08 5.82 2.28
N ALA A 52 -1.99 5.84 1.31
CA ALA A 52 -3.41 6.11 1.55
C ALA A 52 -4.05 5.06 2.48
N ALA A 53 -3.75 3.78 2.28
CA ALA A 53 -4.23 2.70 3.14
C ALA A 53 -3.73 2.85 4.59
N MET A 54 -2.45 3.18 4.79
CA MET A 54 -1.91 3.45 6.13
C MET A 54 -2.62 4.62 6.82
N VAL A 55 -2.85 5.73 6.11
CA VAL A 55 -3.59 6.88 6.66
C VAL A 55 -5.04 6.50 7.00
N LYS A 56 -5.69 5.69 6.17
CA LYS A 56 -7.05 5.18 6.47
C LYS A 56 -7.06 4.34 7.75
N HIS A 57 -6.06 3.49 7.96
CA HIS A 57 -5.93 2.71 9.20
C HIS A 57 -5.71 3.61 10.42
N ILE A 58 -4.89 4.65 10.30
CA ILE A 58 -4.70 5.66 11.36
C ILE A 58 -6.02 6.38 11.66
N TRP A 59 -6.75 6.80 10.61
CA TRP A 59 -8.05 7.44 10.75
C TRP A 59 -9.02 6.57 11.56
N HIS A 60 -9.16 5.29 11.20
CA HIS A 60 -10.05 4.37 11.94
C HIS A 60 -9.66 4.22 13.42
N LEU A 61 -8.36 4.26 13.74
CA LEU A 61 -7.89 4.23 15.13
C LEU A 61 -8.23 5.52 15.88
N CYS A 62 -8.21 6.67 15.22
CA CYS A 62 -8.48 7.97 15.81
C CYS A 62 -9.98 8.26 15.97
N THR A 63 -10.81 7.89 15.00
CA THR A 63 -12.25 8.22 14.99
C THR A 63 -13.14 7.18 15.66
N ASP A 64 -12.58 6.03 16.03
CA ASP A 64 -13.31 4.87 16.55
C ASP A 64 -14.54 4.50 15.68
N SER A 65 -14.49 4.86 14.41
CA SER A 65 -15.60 4.78 13.48
C SER A 65 -15.77 3.40 12.87
N ASP A 66 -14.88 2.47 13.20
CA ASP A 66 -14.80 1.17 12.55
C ASP A 66 -14.54 0.08 13.62
N HIS A 67 -15.54 -0.78 13.86
CA HIS A 67 -15.50 -1.91 14.81
C HIS A 67 -14.67 -3.10 14.28
N SER A 68 -13.63 -2.80 13.53
CA SER A 68 -12.68 -3.79 13.04
C SER A 68 -12.04 -4.54 14.21
N ILE A 69 -11.89 -5.85 14.07
CA ILE A 69 -11.16 -6.68 15.04
C ILE A 69 -9.72 -6.18 15.17
N TRP A 70 -9.13 -5.74 14.05
CA TRP A 70 -7.78 -5.20 14.02
C TRP A 70 -7.68 -3.88 14.80
N SER A 71 -8.61 -2.93 14.60
CA SER A 71 -8.58 -1.65 15.33
C SER A 71 -8.76 -1.87 16.83
N SER A 72 -9.67 -2.77 17.22
CA SER A 72 -9.90 -3.17 18.61
C SER A 72 -8.66 -3.82 19.24
N TRP A 73 -8.01 -4.74 18.52
CA TRP A 73 -6.79 -5.39 18.99
C TRP A 73 -5.64 -4.40 19.17
N VAL A 74 -5.41 -3.52 18.18
CA VAL A 74 -4.37 -2.49 18.26
C VAL A 74 -4.62 -1.56 19.45
N ARG A 75 -5.85 -1.10 19.66
CA ARG A 75 -6.19 -0.22 20.78
C ARG A 75 -5.92 -0.88 22.14
N ASN A 76 -6.33 -2.13 22.30
CA ASN A 76 -6.22 -2.86 23.57
C ASN A 76 -4.78 -3.32 23.87
N TYR A 77 -4.06 -3.85 22.88
CA TYR A 77 -2.77 -4.50 23.11
C TYR A 77 -1.56 -3.59 22.83
N LEU A 78 -1.60 -2.80 21.75
CA LEU A 78 -0.51 -1.91 21.36
C LEU A 78 -0.63 -0.54 22.04
N MET A 79 -1.79 0.10 21.92
CA MET A 79 -1.98 1.45 22.45
C MET A 79 -2.22 1.47 23.96
N LYS A 80 -2.85 0.42 24.51
CA LYS A 80 -3.28 0.35 25.91
C LYS A 80 -4.08 1.59 26.34
N ASN A 81 -5.03 2.01 25.50
CA ASN A 81 -5.84 3.24 25.67
C ASN A 81 -5.05 4.56 25.69
N ARG A 82 -3.81 4.59 25.18
CA ARG A 82 -3.08 5.85 24.93
C ARG A 82 -3.40 6.41 23.55
N ASN A 83 -3.19 7.71 23.38
CA ASN A 83 -3.33 8.34 22.07
C ASN A 83 -2.18 7.88 21.14
N LEU A 84 -2.46 7.80 19.84
CA LEU A 84 -1.50 7.33 18.82
C LEU A 84 -0.18 8.12 18.87
N TRP A 85 -0.27 9.45 19.04
CA TRP A 85 0.85 10.38 18.95
C TRP A 85 1.86 10.28 20.11
N THR A 86 1.47 9.66 21.23
CA THR A 86 2.34 9.45 22.40
C THR A 86 2.98 8.07 22.43
N LEU A 87 2.67 7.20 21.45
CA LEU A 87 3.24 5.87 21.38
C LEU A 87 4.68 5.95 20.87
N ARG A 88 5.61 5.32 21.59
CA ARG A 88 6.97 5.10 21.10
C ARG A 88 7.01 3.90 20.17
N ALA A 89 7.91 3.95 19.18
CA ALA A 89 8.12 2.84 18.27
C ALA A 89 8.54 1.58 19.07
N PRO A 90 8.00 0.38 18.75
CA PRO A 90 8.42 -0.87 19.36
C PRO A 90 9.87 -1.16 18.96
N GLY A 91 10.83 -0.75 19.80
CA GLY A 91 12.26 -0.86 19.51
C GLY A 91 13.13 0.24 20.16
N GLU A 92 12.54 1.35 20.59
CA GLU A 92 13.23 2.41 21.33
C GLU A 92 13.26 2.18 22.86
N ARG A 93 13.53 0.94 23.27
CA ARG A 93 13.71 0.58 24.69
C ARG A 93 15.17 0.25 24.99
#